data_AF-A0A8T1ZZG0-F1
#
_entry.id   AF-A0A8T1ZZG0-F1
#
_cell.length_a   1.000
_cell.length_b   1.000
_cell.length_c   1.000
_cell.angle_alpha   90.00
_cell.angle_beta   90.00
_cell.angle_gamma   90.00
#
_symmetry.space_group_name_H-M   'P 1'
#
loop_
_entity.id
_entity.type
_entity.pdbx_description
1 polymer ?
#
loop_
_entity_poly.entity_id
_entity_poly.type
_entity_poly.pdbx_seq_one_letter_code
_entity_poly.pdbx_strand_id
1 'polypeptide(L)'
;MRSSWRRKKDIEDKRREWFFNNGSTFLQKLIADSNGISNPIRFFSSDQILKATESFDLKFNLSRHRLFTWYKGVIEGRPYAIKKFTESEFTKDEVREVYNDIVLSTRVSNQSSFLKLLGCSLEFPLPVIVFEFPEKGVLNERGGFGCEDGPLLPWNVRLKIAKEVAIAVTYLHTAFSRIIIHRDIKPTNVFLDKNWTAKLTDFTFSVSLPEGKSWIEDEVMGTFGYMDPVYYFTGLVTEYTDVFSFGIFMLVLLLGRPAVFAGTSGVHCNILDYVKDMQERGESVEFGDDLNDMRPSQMKMFLELALRCCEKRNEDRPKMILVAKEIKLIEGLLDF
;
A
#
# COMPACT_ATOMS: atom_id res chain seq x y z
N MET A 1 -41.70 -23.60 -3.06
CA MET A 1 -40.74 -24.20 -2.09
C MET A 1 -39.59 -24.95 -2.77
N ARG A 2 -39.80 -26.00 -3.60
CA ARG A 2 -38.71 -26.79 -4.24
C ARG A 2 -37.64 -25.98 -5.02
N SER A 3 -37.99 -24.83 -5.60
CA SER A 3 -37.06 -23.95 -6.33
C SER A 3 -36.07 -23.20 -5.43
N SER A 4 -36.49 -22.79 -4.23
CA SER A 4 -35.64 -22.07 -3.26
C SER A 4 -34.63 -23.01 -2.61
N TRP A 5 -35.02 -24.26 -2.31
CA TRP A 5 -34.13 -25.28 -1.78
C TRP A 5 -33.01 -25.67 -2.76
N ARG A 6 -33.34 -25.83 -4.06
CA ARG A 6 -32.34 -26.09 -5.11
C ARG A 6 -31.34 -24.93 -5.23
N ARG A 7 -31.83 -23.69 -5.31
CA ARG A 7 -30.98 -22.49 -5.38
C ARG A 7 -30.05 -22.35 -4.19
N LYS A 8 -30.53 -22.66 -2.98
CA LYS A 8 -29.71 -22.62 -1.76
C LYS A 8 -28.60 -23.67 -1.80
N LYS A 9 -28.94 -24.90 -2.22
CA LYS A 9 -27.98 -25.99 -2.40
C LYS A 9 -26.90 -25.64 -3.44
N ASP A 10 -27.29 -25.07 -4.58
CA ASP A 10 -26.34 -24.67 -5.63
C ASP A 10 -25.33 -23.60 -5.14
N ILE A 11 -25.77 -22.70 -4.27
CA ILE A 11 -24.89 -21.67 -3.66
C ILE A 11 -23.91 -22.32 -2.67
N GLU A 12 -24.39 -23.25 -1.83
CA GLU A 12 -23.55 -23.98 -0.88
C GLU A 12 -22.51 -24.84 -1.59
N ASP A 13 -22.89 -25.51 -2.69
CA ASP A 13 -21.98 -26.31 -3.50
C ASP A 13 -20.89 -25.43 -4.14
N LYS A 14 -21.24 -24.26 -4.66
CA LYS A 14 -20.25 -23.28 -5.18
C LYS A 14 -19.32 -22.73 -4.10
N ARG A 15 -19.85 -22.38 -2.92
CA ARG A 15 -19.03 -21.90 -1.79
C ARG A 15 -17.99 -22.95 -1.38
N ARG A 16 -18.40 -24.22 -1.37
CA ARG A 16 -17.50 -25.34 -1.09
C ARG A 16 -16.43 -25.52 -2.17
N GLU A 17 -16.81 -25.41 -3.44
CA GLU A 17 -15.85 -25.43 -4.56
C GLU A 17 -14.80 -24.32 -4.42
N TRP A 18 -15.24 -23.07 -4.18
CA TRP A 18 -14.34 -21.94 -3.95
C TRP A 18 -13.44 -22.16 -2.74
N PHE A 19 -13.97 -22.66 -1.63
CA PHE A 19 -13.19 -22.94 -0.43
C PHE A 19 -12.03 -23.90 -0.74
N PHE A 20 -12.29 -24.99 -1.47
CA PHE A 20 -11.25 -25.95 -1.84
C PHE A 20 -10.21 -25.37 -2.80
N ASN A 21 -10.65 -24.72 -3.89
CA ASN A 21 -9.75 -24.19 -4.91
C ASN A 21 -8.88 -23.03 -4.37
N ASN A 22 -9.50 -22.12 -3.62
CA ASN A 22 -8.80 -21.00 -3.00
C ASN A 22 -7.88 -21.50 -1.89
N GLY A 23 -8.36 -22.44 -1.07
CA GLY A 23 -7.60 -23.03 0.02
C GLY A 23 -6.35 -23.77 -0.46
N SER A 24 -6.46 -24.58 -1.52
CA SER A 24 -5.31 -25.30 -2.07
C SER A 24 -4.24 -24.34 -2.61
N THR A 25 -4.67 -23.31 -3.35
CA THR A 25 -3.75 -22.33 -3.94
C THR A 25 -3.08 -21.48 -2.87
N PHE A 26 -3.84 -21.02 -1.87
CA PHE A 26 -3.32 -20.29 -0.74
C PHE A 26 -2.30 -21.11 0.05
N LEU A 27 -2.61 -22.37 0.36
CA LEU A 27 -1.72 -23.26 1.11
C LEU A 27 -0.42 -23.53 0.35
N GLN A 28 -0.48 -23.81 -0.96
CA GLN A 28 0.70 -24.02 -1.80
C GLN A 28 1.64 -22.81 -1.74
N LYS A 29 1.09 -21.59 -1.82
CA LYS A 29 1.90 -20.37 -1.74
C LYS A 29 2.48 -20.13 -0.35
N LEU A 30 1.69 -20.36 0.69
CA LEU A 30 2.15 -20.20 2.06
C LEU A 30 3.31 -21.17 2.37
N ILE A 31 3.23 -22.41 1.87
CA ILE A 31 4.32 -23.39 1.95
C ILE A 31 5.54 -22.89 1.16
N ALA A 32 5.36 -22.41 -0.07
CA ALA A 32 6.46 -21.90 -0.89
C ALA A 32 7.17 -20.68 -0.27
N ASP A 33 6.45 -19.82 0.44
CA ASP A 33 6.99 -18.60 1.06
C ASP A 33 7.63 -18.84 2.43
N SER A 34 6.96 -19.61 3.30
CA SER A 34 7.28 -19.70 4.73
C SER A 34 7.23 -21.13 5.30
N ASN A 35 7.29 -22.16 4.44
CA ASN A 35 7.12 -23.57 4.82
C ASN A 35 5.81 -23.84 5.58
N GLY A 36 4.78 -23.00 5.36
CA GLY A 36 3.48 -23.10 6.03
C GLY A 36 3.43 -22.46 7.42
N ILE A 37 4.56 -21.94 7.93
CA ILE A 37 4.62 -21.31 9.24
C ILE A 37 4.09 -19.89 9.13
N SER A 38 2.98 -19.61 9.81
CA SER A 38 2.27 -18.34 9.72
C SER A 38 1.68 -17.89 11.06
N ASN A 39 1.37 -16.60 11.15
CA ASN A 39 0.53 -16.08 12.21
C ASN A 39 -0.88 -16.68 12.13
N PRO A 40 -1.61 -16.81 13.25
CA PRO A 40 -2.97 -17.35 13.23
C PRO A 40 -3.88 -16.59 12.27
N ILE A 41 -4.41 -17.29 11.26
CA ILE A 41 -5.36 -16.74 10.27
C ILE A 41 -6.76 -17.21 10.63
N ARG A 42 -7.64 -16.30 11.05
CA ARG A 42 -9.04 -16.64 11.34
C ARG A 42 -9.78 -16.90 10.02
N PHE A 43 -10.51 -17.99 9.97
CA PHE A 43 -11.52 -18.20 8.92
C PHE A 43 -12.78 -17.39 9.24
N PHE A 44 -13.26 -16.63 8.25
CA PHE A 44 -14.55 -15.95 8.31
C PHE A 44 -15.49 -16.56 7.27
N SER A 45 -16.68 -16.96 7.70
CA SER A 45 -17.69 -17.48 6.76
C SER A 45 -18.18 -16.38 5.81
N SER A 46 -18.56 -16.77 4.60
CA SER A 46 -19.20 -15.87 3.64
C SER A 46 -20.43 -15.17 4.22
N ASP A 47 -21.22 -15.84 5.06
CA ASP A 47 -22.39 -15.25 5.72
C ASP A 47 -22.02 -14.16 6.75
N GLN A 48 -20.94 -14.34 7.52
CA GLN A 48 -20.41 -13.29 8.40
C GLN A 48 -19.96 -12.07 7.60
N ILE A 49 -19.23 -12.28 6.50
CA ILE A 49 -18.75 -11.19 5.65
C ILE A 49 -19.91 -10.44 5.00
N LEU A 50 -20.84 -11.16 4.37
CA LEU A 50 -22.01 -10.57 3.72
C LEU A 50 -22.90 -9.82 4.71
N LYS A 51 -23.08 -10.34 5.92
CA LYS A 51 -23.82 -9.63 6.97
C LYS A 51 -23.09 -8.36 7.42
N ALA A 52 -21.77 -8.44 7.60
CA ALA A 52 -20.96 -7.34 8.10
C ALA A 52 -20.86 -6.16 7.13
N THR A 53 -20.93 -6.42 5.82
CA THR A 53 -20.83 -5.41 4.76
C THR A 53 -22.17 -5.09 4.09
N GLU A 54 -23.27 -5.65 4.58
CA GLU A 54 -24.59 -5.64 3.93
C GLU A 54 -24.52 -6.01 2.43
N SER A 55 -23.87 -7.14 2.14
CA SER A 55 -23.61 -7.61 0.77
C SER A 55 -22.74 -6.66 -0.06
N PHE A 56 -21.71 -6.08 0.57
CA PHE A 56 -20.77 -5.14 -0.03
C PHE A 56 -21.44 -3.85 -0.55
N ASP A 57 -22.39 -3.33 0.22
CA ASP A 57 -23.03 -2.05 -0.04
C ASP A 57 -21.97 -0.92 -0.08
N LEU A 58 -22.06 -0.06 -1.10
CA LEU A 58 -21.14 1.06 -1.30
C LEU A 58 -21.15 2.06 -0.15
N LYS A 59 -22.20 2.11 0.68
CA LYS A 59 -22.23 2.95 1.88
C LYS A 59 -21.15 2.59 2.92
N PHE A 60 -20.61 1.37 2.86
CA PHE A 60 -19.51 0.91 3.71
C PHE A 60 -18.14 1.00 3.04
N ASN A 61 -18.05 1.58 1.85
CA ASN A 61 -16.78 1.79 1.16
C ASN A 61 -15.85 2.66 2.00
N LEU A 62 -14.63 2.17 2.23
CA LEU A 62 -13.53 2.93 2.82
C LEU A 62 -12.68 3.59 1.73
N SER A 63 -12.34 2.81 0.70
CA SER A 63 -11.67 3.29 -0.51
C SER A 63 -11.91 2.30 -1.66
N ARG A 64 -11.83 2.81 -2.90
CA ARG A 64 -12.00 2.02 -4.11
C ARG A 64 -10.74 2.10 -4.97
N HIS A 65 -10.21 0.94 -5.34
CA HIS A 65 -9.12 0.80 -6.29
C HIS A 65 -9.66 0.07 -7.53
N ARG A 66 -8.84 -0.01 -8.58
CA ARG A 66 -9.19 -0.79 -9.79
C ARG A 66 -9.38 -2.27 -9.44
N LEU A 67 -8.36 -2.89 -8.83
CA LEU A 67 -8.32 -4.33 -8.57
C LEU A 67 -9.15 -4.79 -7.37
N PHE A 68 -9.44 -3.89 -6.42
CA PHE A 68 -10.15 -4.24 -5.19
C PHE A 68 -10.84 -3.03 -4.57
N THR A 69 -11.69 -3.31 -3.60
CA THR A 69 -12.39 -2.30 -2.81
C THR A 69 -12.27 -2.63 -1.32
N TRP A 70 -12.01 -1.61 -0.51
CA TRP A 70 -11.99 -1.70 0.94
C TRP A 70 -13.37 -1.38 1.51
N TYR A 71 -13.85 -2.20 2.43
CA TYR A 71 -15.12 -2.05 3.12
C TYR A 71 -14.92 -2.02 4.63
N LYS A 72 -15.70 -1.20 5.32
CA LYS A 72 -15.91 -1.34 6.76
C LYS A 72 -16.90 -2.47 7.00
N GLY A 73 -16.56 -3.41 7.85
CA GLY A 73 -17.48 -4.44 8.33
C GLY A 73 -17.51 -4.52 9.85
N VAL A 74 -18.65 -4.87 10.43
CA VAL A 74 -18.76 -5.17 11.87
C VAL A 74 -19.16 -6.62 12.07
N ILE A 75 -18.29 -7.41 12.70
CA ILE A 75 -18.51 -8.83 13.01
C ILE A 75 -18.46 -8.97 14.52
N GLU A 76 -19.53 -9.50 15.13
CA GLU A 76 -19.60 -9.74 16.58
C GLU A 76 -19.33 -8.46 17.42
N GLY A 77 -19.76 -7.30 16.92
CA GLY A 77 -19.57 -6.00 17.58
C GLY A 77 -18.18 -5.38 17.40
N ARG A 78 -17.24 -6.06 16.71
CA ARG A 78 -15.90 -5.54 16.42
C ARG A 78 -15.81 -5.03 14.97
N PRO A 79 -15.27 -3.83 14.73
CA PRO A 79 -15.05 -3.33 13.38
C PRO A 79 -13.82 -3.98 12.73
N TYR A 80 -13.88 -4.14 11.41
CA TYR A 80 -12.85 -4.71 10.54
C TYR A 80 -12.75 -3.91 9.24
N ALA A 81 -11.55 -3.89 8.64
CA ALA A 81 -11.36 -3.49 7.25
C ALA A 81 -11.35 -4.76 6.38
N ILE A 82 -12.21 -4.79 5.38
CA ILE A 82 -12.46 -5.97 4.53
C ILE A 82 -12.09 -5.61 3.09
N LYS A 83 -11.08 -6.28 2.54
CA LYS A 83 -10.64 -6.10 1.15
C LYS A 83 -11.31 -7.15 0.27
N LYS A 84 -12.06 -6.68 -0.74
CA LYS A 84 -12.71 -7.53 -1.75
C LYS A 84 -12.14 -7.21 -3.12
N PHE A 85 -11.64 -8.23 -3.83
CA PHE A 85 -11.17 -8.09 -5.21
C PHE A 85 -12.32 -7.94 -6.21
N THR A 86 -12.05 -7.23 -7.29
CA THR A 86 -12.93 -7.04 -8.43
C THR A 86 -12.73 -8.18 -9.41
N GLU A 87 -13.64 -9.16 -9.42
CA GLU A 87 -13.50 -10.40 -10.19
C GLU A 87 -13.25 -10.19 -11.69
N SER A 88 -13.81 -9.13 -12.29
CA SER A 88 -13.63 -8.82 -13.72
C SER A 88 -12.22 -8.34 -14.09
N GLU A 89 -11.39 -7.95 -13.12
CA GLU A 89 -10.03 -7.46 -13.35
C GLU A 89 -8.99 -8.57 -13.35
N PHE A 90 -9.37 -9.82 -13.08
CA PHE A 90 -8.46 -10.95 -13.01
C PHE A 90 -8.84 -12.01 -14.05
N THR A 91 -7.90 -12.36 -14.91
CA THR A 91 -7.99 -13.59 -15.69
C THR A 91 -7.65 -14.81 -14.83
N LYS A 92 -7.90 -16.03 -15.32
CA LYS A 92 -7.57 -17.26 -14.59
C LYS A 92 -6.08 -17.40 -14.27
N ASP A 93 -5.22 -16.74 -15.03
CA ASP A 93 -3.76 -16.81 -14.88
C ASP A 93 -3.18 -15.73 -13.95
N GLU A 94 -3.93 -14.63 -13.71
CA GLU A 94 -3.55 -13.48 -12.86
C GLU A 94 -4.09 -13.56 -11.42
N VAL A 95 -4.58 -14.72 -10.99
CA VAL A 95 -5.04 -14.88 -9.59
C VAL A 95 -3.85 -14.95 -8.62
N ARG A 96 -2.63 -15.05 -9.14
CA ARG A 96 -1.40 -15.14 -8.35
C ARG A 96 -1.27 -13.91 -7.43
N GLU A 97 -1.54 -12.73 -7.93
CA GLU A 97 -1.36 -11.46 -7.25
C GLU A 97 -2.25 -11.39 -5.99
N VAL A 98 -3.48 -11.91 -6.06
CA VAL A 98 -4.42 -12.01 -4.92
C VAL A 98 -3.84 -12.83 -3.77
N TYR A 99 -3.26 -13.99 -4.05
CA TYR A 99 -2.70 -14.84 -3.00
C TYR A 99 -1.37 -14.32 -2.46
N ASN A 100 -0.59 -13.58 -3.27
CA ASN A 100 0.62 -12.92 -2.79
C ASN A 100 0.27 -11.92 -1.68
N ASP A 101 -0.81 -11.16 -1.87
CA ASP A 101 -1.27 -10.19 -0.89
C ASP A 101 -1.57 -10.83 0.47
N ILE A 102 -2.28 -11.96 0.49
CA ILE A 102 -2.62 -12.68 1.73
C ILE A 102 -1.36 -13.22 2.42
N VAL A 103 -0.49 -13.89 1.66
CA VAL A 103 0.71 -14.57 2.18
C VAL A 103 1.67 -13.54 2.77
N LEU A 104 1.97 -12.47 2.04
CA LEU A 104 2.89 -11.43 2.50
C LEU A 104 2.29 -10.62 3.65
N SER A 105 1.00 -10.29 3.60
CA SER A 105 0.30 -9.66 4.73
C SER A 105 0.41 -10.51 6.00
N THR A 106 0.24 -11.83 5.88
CA THR A 106 0.39 -12.77 7.00
C THR A 106 1.80 -12.71 7.60
N ARG A 107 2.82 -12.68 6.73
CA ARG A 107 4.23 -12.68 7.11
C ARG A 107 4.64 -11.42 7.87
N VAL A 108 4.10 -10.26 7.49
CA VAL A 108 4.45 -8.97 8.12
C VAL A 108 3.55 -8.58 9.29
N SER A 109 2.45 -9.31 9.54
CA SER A 109 1.40 -8.95 10.51
C SER A 109 1.82 -8.79 11.98
N ASN A 110 3.05 -9.19 12.35
CA ASN A 110 3.58 -8.95 13.70
C ASN A 110 4.29 -7.61 13.85
N GLN A 111 4.56 -6.91 12.75
CA GLN A 111 5.21 -5.60 12.75
C GLN A 111 4.15 -4.49 12.80
N SER A 112 4.38 -3.49 13.65
CA SER A 112 3.40 -2.42 13.90
C SER A 112 3.15 -1.50 12.70
N SER A 113 4.16 -1.34 11.83
CA SER A 113 4.12 -0.47 10.65
C SER A 113 3.34 -1.04 9.45
N PHE A 114 2.72 -2.21 9.61
CA PHE A 114 1.86 -2.82 8.60
C PHE A 114 0.44 -2.98 9.13
N LEU A 115 -0.53 -2.98 8.22
CA LEU A 115 -1.92 -3.25 8.58
C LEU A 115 -2.07 -4.74 8.90
N LYS A 116 -2.45 -5.05 10.14
CA LYS A 116 -2.47 -6.43 10.61
C LYS A 116 -3.57 -7.25 9.93
N LEU A 117 -3.17 -8.32 9.27
CA LEU A 117 -4.09 -9.35 8.80
C LEU A 117 -4.67 -10.10 10.00
N LEU A 118 -6.00 -10.25 10.03
CA LEU A 118 -6.70 -11.02 11.06
C LEU A 118 -7.27 -12.33 10.51
N GLY A 119 -7.54 -12.39 9.22
CA GLY A 119 -8.09 -13.58 8.61
C GLY A 119 -8.51 -13.40 7.16
N CYS A 120 -9.21 -14.40 6.63
CA CYS A 120 -9.80 -14.34 5.31
C CYS A 120 -11.05 -15.22 5.22
N SER A 121 -11.83 -14.99 4.17
CA SER A 121 -12.87 -15.89 3.70
C SER A 121 -12.47 -16.43 2.35
N LEU A 122 -12.51 -17.76 2.22
CA LEU A 122 -12.17 -18.48 0.98
C LEU A 122 -13.43 -18.94 0.22
N GLU A 123 -14.62 -18.62 0.73
CA GLU A 123 -15.93 -19.03 0.19
C GLU A 123 -16.49 -18.04 -0.84
N PHE A 124 -15.61 -17.33 -1.54
CA PHE A 124 -15.94 -16.35 -2.59
C PHE A 124 -15.16 -16.69 -3.86
N PRO A 125 -15.57 -16.19 -5.05
CA PRO A 125 -14.84 -16.43 -6.29
C PRO A 125 -13.34 -16.10 -6.20
N LEU A 126 -13.01 -15.01 -5.50
CA LEU A 126 -11.67 -14.67 -5.05
C LEU A 126 -11.69 -14.51 -3.52
N PRO A 127 -10.60 -14.84 -2.80
CA PRO A 127 -10.52 -14.63 -1.37
C PRO A 127 -10.91 -13.20 -0.95
N VAL A 128 -11.67 -13.10 0.15
CA VAL A 128 -11.96 -11.83 0.81
C VAL A 128 -11.10 -11.73 2.05
N ILE A 129 -10.32 -10.66 2.16
CA ILE A 129 -9.28 -10.52 3.18
C ILE A 129 -9.78 -9.61 4.31
N VAL A 130 -9.50 -9.98 5.56
CA VAL A 130 -9.98 -9.28 6.76
C VAL A 130 -8.81 -8.80 7.60
N PHE A 131 -8.76 -7.50 7.82
CA PHE A 131 -7.72 -6.81 8.58
C PHE A 131 -8.27 -6.18 9.85
N GLU A 132 -7.37 -5.76 10.74
CA GLU A 132 -7.74 -4.83 11.81
C GLU A 132 -8.36 -3.54 11.24
N PHE A 133 -9.22 -2.87 12.01
CA PHE A 133 -9.87 -1.65 11.55
C PHE A 133 -9.01 -0.42 11.89
N PRO A 134 -8.50 0.32 10.89
CA PRO A 134 -7.77 1.56 11.08
C PRO A 134 -8.74 2.72 11.30
N GLU A 135 -8.80 3.26 12.53
CA GLU A 135 -9.83 4.22 12.92
C GLU A 135 -9.78 5.56 12.17
N LYS A 136 -8.60 5.92 11.67
CA LYS A 136 -8.37 7.12 10.86
C LYS A 136 -8.33 6.81 9.36
N GLY A 137 -8.79 5.64 8.91
CA GLY A 137 -8.93 5.33 7.49
C GLY A 137 -7.61 5.36 6.70
N VAL A 138 -7.72 5.57 5.39
CA VAL A 138 -6.60 5.56 4.44
C VAL A 138 -6.21 6.98 4.05
N LEU A 139 -4.94 7.21 3.69
CA LEU A 139 -4.55 8.49 3.10
C LEU A 139 -5.17 8.66 1.70
N ASN A 140 -5.52 9.89 1.37
CA ASN A 140 -6.00 10.29 0.04
C ASN A 140 -4.82 10.52 -0.93
N GLU A 141 -5.09 10.79 -2.21
CA GLU A 141 -4.03 10.94 -3.23
C GLU A 141 -3.07 12.11 -2.95
N ARG A 142 -3.48 13.07 -2.12
CA ARG A 142 -2.66 14.21 -1.67
C ARG A 142 -1.89 13.95 -0.37
N GLY A 143 -1.97 12.74 0.20
CA GLY A 143 -1.35 12.42 1.48
C GLY A 143 -2.10 13.00 2.70
N GLY A 144 -3.33 13.48 2.50
CA GLY A 144 -4.23 13.95 3.55
C GLY A 144 -5.18 12.87 4.07
N PHE A 145 -6.07 13.25 4.98
CA PHE A 145 -7.13 12.38 5.51
C PHE A 145 -8.51 12.90 5.11
N GLY A 146 -9.41 11.99 4.74
CA GLY A 146 -10.79 12.33 4.38
C GLY A 146 -10.94 12.66 2.89
N CYS A 147 -11.72 13.69 2.56
CA CYS A 147 -11.94 14.09 1.17
C CYS A 147 -10.67 14.69 0.55
N GLU A 148 -10.57 14.66 -0.78
CA GLU A 148 -9.44 15.20 -1.56
C GLU A 148 -9.25 16.72 -1.38
N ASP A 149 -10.33 17.44 -1.04
CA ASP A 149 -10.32 18.88 -0.75
C ASP A 149 -10.22 19.19 0.75
N GLY A 150 -9.96 18.17 1.57
CA GLY A 150 -9.75 18.33 3.01
C GLY A 150 -8.44 19.05 3.33
N PRO A 151 -8.30 19.57 4.56
CA PRO A 151 -7.05 20.17 5.01
C PRO A 151 -5.92 19.13 5.01
N LEU A 152 -4.70 19.60 4.73
CA LEU A 152 -3.51 18.78 4.86
C LEU A 152 -3.27 18.42 6.32
N LEU A 153 -2.60 17.29 6.52
CA LEU A 153 -2.16 16.88 7.85
C LEU A 153 -1.04 17.82 8.33
N PRO A 154 -0.98 18.12 9.65
CA PRO A 154 0.14 18.85 10.22
C PRO A 154 1.49 18.25 9.83
N TRP A 155 2.51 19.10 9.64
CA TRP A 155 3.81 18.67 9.13
C TRP A 155 4.44 17.55 9.98
N ASN A 156 4.37 17.65 11.30
CA ASN A 156 4.87 16.62 12.21
C ASN A 156 4.19 15.25 12.00
N VAL A 157 2.90 15.21 11.67
CA VAL A 157 2.16 13.97 11.36
C VAL A 157 2.63 13.42 10.03
N ARG A 158 2.81 14.25 9.01
CA ARG A 158 3.31 13.84 7.69
C ARG A 158 4.73 13.26 7.78
N LEU A 159 5.61 13.90 8.53
CA LEU A 159 6.97 13.43 8.77
C LEU A 159 6.98 12.10 9.53
N LYS A 160 6.12 11.95 10.55
CA LYS A 160 5.92 10.68 11.27
C LYS A 160 5.47 9.56 10.31
N ILE A 161 4.48 9.83 9.45
CA ILE A 161 4.00 8.88 8.43
C ILE A 161 5.15 8.44 7.52
N ALA A 162 5.91 9.40 6.97
CA ALA A 162 7.05 9.08 6.10
C ALA A 162 8.08 8.19 6.80
N LYS A 163 8.40 8.49 8.07
CA LYS A 163 9.31 7.69 8.89
C LYS A 163 8.81 6.26 9.10
N GLU A 164 7.54 6.09 9.44
CA GLU A 164 6.95 4.78 9.72
C GLU A 164 6.82 3.92 8.46
N VAL A 165 6.50 4.53 7.32
CA VAL A 165 6.53 3.85 6.01
C VAL A 165 7.97 3.50 5.63
N ALA A 166 8.94 4.38 5.86
CA ALA A 166 10.35 4.08 5.60
C ALA A 166 10.86 2.88 6.41
N ILE A 167 10.42 2.77 7.67
CA ILE A 167 10.70 1.62 8.54
C ILE A 167 10.05 0.35 7.96
N ALA A 168 8.79 0.43 7.51
CA ALA A 168 8.09 -0.70 6.90
C ALA A 168 8.84 -1.22 5.66
N VAL A 169 9.20 -0.33 4.73
CA VAL A 169 9.92 -0.71 3.49
C VAL A 169 11.32 -1.25 3.83
N THR A 170 12.02 -0.64 4.78
CA THR A 170 13.31 -1.17 5.27
C THR A 170 13.15 -2.59 5.82
N TYR A 171 12.07 -2.86 6.56
CA TYR A 171 11.79 -4.20 7.09
C TYR A 171 11.60 -5.23 5.95
N LEU A 172 10.83 -4.89 4.91
CA LEU A 172 10.65 -5.75 3.73
C LEU A 172 12.00 -6.08 3.05
N HIS A 173 12.89 -5.09 2.96
CA HIS A 173 14.17 -5.24 2.28
C HIS A 173 15.23 -5.98 3.09
N THR A 174 15.14 -5.98 4.42
CA THR A 174 16.28 -6.39 5.29
C THR A 174 15.96 -7.46 6.33
N ALA A 175 14.70 -7.68 6.70
CA ALA A 175 14.35 -8.56 7.80
C ALA A 175 14.30 -10.06 7.44
N PHE A 176 14.44 -10.39 6.15
CA PHE A 176 14.28 -11.73 5.61
C PHE A 176 15.48 -12.14 4.75
N SER A 177 15.68 -13.44 4.55
CA SER A 177 16.73 -13.97 3.66
C SER A 177 16.51 -13.62 2.18
N ARG A 178 15.25 -13.38 1.80
CA ARG A 178 14.84 -12.89 0.49
C ARG A 178 14.31 -11.47 0.64
N ILE A 179 14.81 -10.56 -0.20
CA ILE A 179 14.37 -9.17 -0.23
C ILE A 179 12.96 -9.13 -0.83
N ILE A 180 11.99 -8.58 -0.11
CA ILE A 180 10.63 -8.38 -0.61
C ILE A 180 10.53 -6.96 -1.16
N ILE A 181 10.22 -6.81 -2.45
CA ILE A 181 10.00 -5.52 -3.10
C ILE A 181 8.50 -5.27 -3.21
N HIS A 182 8.02 -4.15 -2.68
CA HIS A 182 6.60 -3.85 -2.61
C HIS A 182 5.99 -3.48 -3.96
N ARG A 183 6.69 -2.64 -4.74
CA ARG A 183 6.35 -2.08 -6.07
C ARG A 183 5.13 -1.15 -6.16
N ASP A 184 4.49 -0.82 -5.04
CA ASP A 184 3.27 0.03 -5.06
C ASP A 184 3.16 0.91 -3.81
N ILE A 185 4.26 1.58 -3.45
CA ILE A 185 4.29 2.53 -2.32
C ILE A 185 3.63 3.83 -2.77
N LYS A 186 2.47 4.13 -2.19
CA LYS A 186 1.67 5.33 -2.46
C LYS A 186 0.74 5.63 -1.27
N PRO A 187 0.18 6.85 -1.16
CA PRO A 187 -0.70 7.22 -0.05
C PRO A 187 -1.89 6.29 0.12
N THR A 188 -2.56 5.92 -0.98
CA THR A 188 -3.77 5.08 -0.92
C THR A 188 -3.52 3.63 -0.46
N ASN A 189 -2.26 3.25 -0.21
CA ASN A 189 -1.85 2.00 0.40
C ASN A 189 -1.34 2.17 1.86
N VAL A 190 -1.58 3.33 2.47
CA VAL A 190 -1.19 3.64 3.85
C VAL A 190 -2.42 3.98 4.69
N PHE A 191 -2.73 3.11 5.64
CA PHE A 191 -3.78 3.34 6.63
C PHE A 191 -3.23 4.02 7.88
N LEU A 192 -4.11 4.69 8.62
CA LEU A 192 -3.83 5.36 9.87
C LEU A 192 -4.65 4.78 11.01
N ASP A 193 -3.99 4.40 12.09
CA ASP A 193 -4.67 4.00 13.32
C ASP A 193 -5.12 5.22 14.16
N LYS A 194 -5.83 4.97 15.26
CA LYS A 194 -6.27 6.01 16.20
C LYS A 194 -5.17 6.97 16.71
N ASN A 195 -3.90 6.55 16.68
CA ASN A 195 -2.74 7.32 17.16
C ASN A 195 -1.96 7.97 16.01
N TRP A 196 -2.53 8.02 14.79
CA TRP A 196 -1.84 8.50 13.59
C TRP A 196 -0.57 7.69 13.28
N THR A 197 -0.60 6.38 13.55
CA THR A 197 0.47 5.47 13.15
C THR A 197 0.17 4.96 11.76
N ALA A 198 1.13 5.12 10.84
CA ALA A 198 1.05 4.64 9.47
C ALA A 198 1.18 3.11 9.42
N LYS A 199 0.30 2.51 8.62
CA LYS A 199 0.20 1.07 8.39
C LYS A 199 0.20 0.80 6.90
N LEU A 200 1.35 0.36 6.38
CA LEU A 200 1.50 -0.03 4.98
C LEU A 200 0.70 -1.30 4.71
N THR A 201 0.08 -1.38 3.53
CA THR A 201 -0.74 -2.50 3.08
C THR A 201 -0.58 -2.70 1.57
N ASP A 202 -1.26 -3.73 1.05
CA ASP A 202 -1.42 -4.03 -0.38
C ASP A 202 -0.16 -4.58 -1.04
N PHE A 203 0.09 -5.86 -0.80
CA PHE A 203 1.21 -6.61 -1.37
C PHE A 203 0.85 -7.32 -2.68
N THR A 204 -0.22 -6.90 -3.34
CA THR A 204 -0.76 -7.52 -4.57
C THR A 204 0.32 -7.61 -5.67
N PHE A 205 1.12 -6.56 -5.83
CA PHE A 205 2.21 -6.51 -6.81
C PHE A 205 3.57 -6.87 -6.25
N SER A 206 3.68 -7.24 -4.97
CA SER A 206 4.98 -7.47 -4.36
C SER A 206 5.64 -8.76 -4.86
N VAL A 207 6.98 -8.74 -4.88
CA VAL A 207 7.80 -9.88 -5.31
C VAL A 207 8.95 -10.12 -4.35
N SER A 208 9.37 -11.37 -4.24
CA SER A 208 10.56 -11.75 -3.48
C SER A 208 11.71 -12.02 -4.42
N LEU A 209 12.83 -11.33 -4.22
CA LEU A 209 14.07 -11.64 -4.93
C LEU A 209 14.59 -13.02 -4.49
N PRO A 210 15.10 -13.85 -5.41
CA PRO A 210 15.80 -15.07 -5.05
C PRO A 210 16.97 -14.77 -4.11
N GLU A 211 17.24 -15.71 -3.20
CA GLU A 211 18.32 -15.55 -2.23
C GLU A 211 19.67 -15.28 -2.92
N GLY A 212 20.40 -14.29 -2.42
CA GLY A 212 21.68 -13.86 -3.00
C GLY A 212 21.58 -13.04 -4.30
N LYS A 213 20.38 -12.81 -4.85
CA LYS A 213 20.18 -11.92 -6.00
C LYS A 213 19.69 -10.54 -5.56
N SER A 214 20.19 -9.50 -6.22
CA SER A 214 19.78 -8.10 -6.02
C SER A 214 18.75 -7.61 -7.03
N TRP A 215 18.39 -8.45 -8.01
CA TRP A 215 17.43 -8.12 -9.05
C TRP A 215 16.74 -9.36 -9.64
N ILE A 216 15.59 -9.14 -10.26
CA ILE A 216 14.88 -10.10 -11.13
C ILE A 216 14.25 -9.35 -12.31
N GLU A 217 14.00 -10.07 -13.40
CA GLU A 217 13.05 -9.64 -14.43
C GLU A 217 11.65 -10.12 -14.04
N ASP A 218 10.67 -9.23 -14.12
CA ASP A 218 9.26 -9.55 -13.92
C ASP A 218 8.38 -8.58 -14.72
N GLU A 219 7.10 -8.89 -14.85
CA GLU A 219 6.13 -8.01 -15.51
C GLU A 219 6.08 -6.63 -14.86
N VAL A 220 5.88 -5.59 -15.67
CA VAL A 220 5.77 -4.21 -15.21
C VAL A 220 4.39 -3.99 -14.59
N MET A 221 4.36 -3.90 -13.27
CA MET A 221 3.17 -3.70 -12.44
C MET A 221 3.40 -2.54 -11.48
N GLY A 222 2.35 -1.80 -11.16
CA GLY A 222 2.40 -0.69 -10.21
C GLY A 222 1.51 0.48 -10.63
N THR A 223 1.63 1.59 -9.90
CA THR A 223 0.80 2.78 -10.14
C THR A 223 1.54 3.83 -10.94
N PHE A 224 0.93 4.27 -12.04
CA PHE A 224 1.44 5.37 -12.86
C PHE A 224 1.69 6.62 -12.00
N GLY A 225 2.82 7.29 -12.23
CA GLY A 225 3.28 8.41 -11.41
C GLY A 225 4.25 8.03 -10.29
N TYR A 226 4.15 6.80 -9.76
CA TYR A 226 5.03 6.27 -8.70
C TYR A 226 6.06 5.25 -9.22
N MET A 227 5.80 4.65 -10.38
CA MET A 227 6.70 3.64 -10.97
C MET A 227 8.09 4.22 -11.28
N ASP A 228 9.12 3.50 -10.84
CA ASP A 228 10.50 3.76 -11.22
C ASP A 228 10.66 3.69 -12.74
N PRO A 229 11.14 4.76 -13.41
CA PRO A 229 11.32 4.76 -14.85
C PRO A 229 12.32 3.68 -15.31
N VAL A 230 13.35 3.36 -14.52
CA VAL A 230 14.31 2.30 -14.89
C VAL A 230 13.60 0.96 -14.94
N TYR A 231 12.83 0.62 -13.91
CA TYR A 231 12.00 -0.59 -13.89
C TYR A 231 10.97 -0.58 -15.02
N TYR A 232 10.27 0.53 -15.23
CA TYR A 232 9.24 0.64 -16.27
C TYR A 232 9.78 0.30 -17.68
N PHE A 233 11.00 0.77 -18.00
CA PHE A 233 11.59 0.52 -19.32
C PHE A 233 12.31 -0.82 -19.44
N THR A 234 12.83 -1.38 -18.34
CA THR A 234 13.69 -2.57 -18.39
C THR A 234 13.03 -3.85 -17.90
N GLY A 235 11.94 -3.76 -17.13
CA GLY A 235 11.35 -4.89 -16.39
C GLY A 235 12.20 -5.37 -15.22
N LEU A 236 13.33 -4.71 -14.93
CA LEU A 236 14.24 -5.10 -13.85
C LEU A 236 13.76 -4.56 -12.51
N VAL A 237 13.37 -5.46 -11.63
CA VAL A 237 12.96 -5.15 -10.26
C VAL A 237 14.18 -5.22 -9.35
N THR A 238 14.41 -4.17 -8.56
CA THR A 238 15.46 -4.11 -7.53
C THR A 238 14.92 -3.46 -6.25
N GLU A 239 15.70 -3.45 -5.17
CA GLU A 239 15.37 -2.67 -3.96
C GLU A 239 15.17 -1.18 -4.23
N TYR A 240 15.83 -0.65 -5.27
CA TYR A 240 15.74 0.76 -5.67
C TYR A 240 14.44 1.13 -6.39
N THR A 241 13.68 0.14 -6.87
CA THR A 241 12.34 0.35 -7.43
C THR A 241 11.41 0.91 -6.36
N ASP A 242 11.46 0.36 -5.15
CA ASP A 242 10.70 0.88 -4.00
C ASP A 242 11.23 2.24 -3.54
N VAL A 243 12.55 2.44 -3.52
CA VAL A 243 13.16 3.72 -3.10
C VAL A 243 12.66 4.88 -3.96
N PHE A 244 12.56 4.68 -5.28
CA PHE A 244 12.01 5.70 -6.17
C PHE A 244 10.55 6.02 -5.84
N SER A 245 9.70 4.99 -5.74
CA SER A 245 8.27 5.18 -5.41
C SER A 245 8.08 5.85 -4.03
N PHE A 246 8.95 5.54 -3.08
CA PHE A 246 8.99 6.19 -1.77
C PHE A 246 9.39 7.67 -1.87
N GLY A 247 10.34 8.02 -2.74
CA GLY A 247 10.67 9.42 -3.04
C GLY A 247 9.49 10.22 -3.58
N ILE A 248 8.71 9.65 -4.50
CA ILE A 248 7.46 10.26 -4.97
C ILE A 248 6.44 10.39 -3.83
N PHE A 249 6.27 9.36 -3.00
CA PHE A 249 5.42 9.40 -1.82
C PHE A 249 5.81 10.53 -0.85
N MET A 250 7.11 10.75 -0.62
CA MET A 250 7.60 11.88 0.17
C MET A 250 7.20 13.22 -0.46
N LEU A 251 7.34 13.39 -1.78
CA LEU A 251 6.92 14.61 -2.47
C LEU A 251 5.41 14.85 -2.31
N VAL A 252 4.58 13.82 -2.44
CA VAL A 252 3.13 13.93 -2.22
C VAL A 252 2.82 14.43 -0.81
N LEU A 253 3.43 13.85 0.21
CA LEU A 253 3.27 14.30 1.59
C LEU A 253 3.72 15.76 1.76
N LEU A 254 4.87 16.15 1.19
CA LEU A 254 5.44 17.48 1.35
C LEU A 254 4.60 18.58 0.67
N LEU A 255 4.17 18.33 -0.57
CA LEU A 255 3.46 19.30 -1.41
C LEU A 255 1.94 19.28 -1.21
N GLY A 256 1.38 18.18 -0.68
CA GLY A 256 -0.07 18.04 -0.55
C GLY A 256 -0.79 17.98 -1.90
N ARG A 257 -0.12 17.40 -2.92
CA ARG A 257 -0.64 17.26 -4.30
C ARG A 257 -0.56 15.81 -4.74
N PRO A 258 -1.46 15.34 -5.63
CA PRO A 258 -1.35 14.00 -6.20
C PRO A 258 -0.04 13.84 -6.98
N ALA A 259 0.46 12.61 -7.11
CA ALA A 259 1.68 12.35 -7.89
C ALA A 259 1.55 12.75 -9.37
N VAL A 260 0.32 12.72 -9.91
CA VAL A 260 -0.02 13.22 -11.25
C VAL A 260 -1.20 14.18 -11.13
N PHE A 261 -1.04 15.41 -11.58
CA PHE A 261 -2.07 16.45 -11.51
C PHE A 261 -2.10 17.28 -12.79
N ALA A 262 -3.23 17.94 -13.06
CA ALA A 262 -3.30 18.89 -14.16
C ALA A 262 -2.53 20.17 -13.78
N GLY A 263 -1.51 20.49 -14.55
CA GLY A 263 -0.77 21.75 -14.41
C GLY A 263 -1.61 22.97 -14.83
N THR A 264 -1.04 24.16 -14.69
CA THR A 264 -1.71 25.44 -15.06
C THR A 264 -2.06 25.53 -16.55
N SER A 265 -1.34 24.79 -17.40
CA SER A 265 -1.60 24.66 -18.85
C SER A 265 -2.66 23.61 -19.21
N GLY A 266 -3.22 22.90 -18.22
CA GLY A 266 -4.14 21.77 -18.43
C GLY A 266 -3.43 20.47 -18.83
N VAL A 267 -2.12 20.47 -19.02
CA VAL A 267 -1.32 19.27 -19.29
C VAL A 267 -1.08 18.52 -17.97
N HIS A 268 -1.24 17.20 -17.97
CA HIS A 268 -0.90 16.38 -16.82
C HIS A 268 0.61 16.40 -16.58
N CYS A 269 1.01 16.80 -15.37
CA CYS A 269 2.40 16.85 -14.93
C CYS A 269 2.64 15.82 -13.84
N ASN A 270 3.82 15.18 -13.88
CA ASN A 270 4.32 14.38 -12.76
C ASN A 270 4.89 15.33 -11.68
N ILE A 271 4.66 15.02 -10.41
CA ILE A 271 5.12 15.83 -9.27
C ILE A 271 6.65 16.00 -9.23
N LEU A 272 7.42 15.00 -9.65
CA LEU A 272 8.87 15.08 -9.73
C LEU A 272 9.33 16.08 -10.80
N ASP A 273 8.74 16.02 -11.99
CA ASP A 273 9.07 16.92 -13.09
C ASP A 273 8.69 18.37 -12.74
N TYR A 274 7.54 18.55 -12.07
CA TYR A 274 7.12 19.86 -11.55
C TYR A 274 8.15 20.45 -10.58
N VAL A 275 8.61 19.66 -9.59
CA VAL A 275 9.61 20.13 -8.62
C VAL A 275 10.94 20.46 -9.30
N LYS A 276 11.39 19.63 -10.24
CA LYS A 276 12.65 19.86 -10.97
C LYS A 276 12.58 21.14 -11.81
N ASP A 277 11.49 21.35 -12.53
CA ASP A 277 11.28 22.55 -13.35
C ASP A 277 11.24 23.83 -12.48
N MET A 278 10.61 23.80 -11.31
CA MET A 278 10.67 24.92 -10.37
C MET A 278 12.11 25.22 -9.91
N GLN A 279 12.88 24.18 -9.57
CA GLN A 279 14.28 24.36 -9.17
C GLN A 279 15.16 24.92 -10.30
N GLU A 280 14.96 24.46 -11.54
CA GLU A 280 15.67 24.97 -12.71
C GLU A 280 15.34 26.45 -12.99
N ARG A 281 14.09 26.87 -12.75
CA ARG A 281 13.66 28.27 -12.86
C ARG A 281 14.07 29.15 -11.67
N GLY A 282 14.65 28.57 -10.62
CA GLY A 282 15.00 29.28 -9.39
C GLY A 282 13.78 29.73 -8.56
N GLU A 283 12.62 29.11 -8.81
CA GLU A 283 11.38 29.37 -8.08
C GLU A 283 11.33 28.55 -6.79
N SER A 284 10.71 29.11 -5.74
CA SER A 284 10.54 28.40 -4.47
C SER A 284 9.43 27.36 -4.59
N VAL A 285 9.72 26.12 -4.19
CA VAL A 285 8.70 25.06 -4.11
C VAL A 285 7.74 25.39 -2.97
N GLU A 286 6.46 25.56 -3.30
CA GLU A 286 5.42 25.77 -2.29
C GLU A 286 5.13 24.46 -1.56
N PHE A 287 5.49 24.40 -0.28
CA PHE A 287 5.09 23.28 0.57
C PHE A 287 3.62 23.42 0.93
N GLY A 288 2.92 22.29 0.98
CA GLY A 288 1.54 22.31 1.47
C GLY A 288 1.60 22.55 2.96
N ASP A 289 1.14 23.70 3.47
CA ASP A 289 1.01 23.87 4.92
C ASP A 289 -0.01 24.92 5.34
N ASP A 290 -0.44 24.74 6.59
CA ASP A 290 -1.12 25.71 7.44
C ASP A 290 -0.02 26.55 8.11
N LEU A 291 -0.11 27.89 8.02
CA LEU A 291 0.97 28.86 8.30
C LEU A 291 1.61 28.81 9.72
N ASN A 292 1.13 27.93 10.60
CA ASN A 292 1.46 27.89 12.04
C ASN A 292 2.39 26.74 12.50
N ASP A 293 2.66 25.70 11.68
CA ASP A 293 3.56 24.57 12.04
C ASP A 293 4.70 24.35 11.01
N MET A 294 5.00 25.40 10.25
CA MET A 294 6.04 25.39 9.22
C MET A 294 7.43 25.25 9.85
N ARG A 295 8.17 24.22 9.44
CA ARG A 295 9.57 23.97 9.79
C ARG A 295 10.44 23.96 8.53
N PRO A 296 10.78 25.14 7.98
CA PRO A 296 11.34 25.25 6.62
C PRO A 296 12.63 24.46 6.42
N SER A 297 13.49 24.42 7.46
CA SER A 297 14.75 23.66 7.44
C SER A 297 14.50 22.16 7.30
N GLN A 298 13.59 21.61 8.10
CA GLN A 298 13.21 20.20 8.02
C GLN A 298 12.60 19.86 6.66
N MET A 299 11.67 20.69 6.18
CA MET A 299 10.99 20.49 4.90
C MET A 299 11.96 20.54 3.71
N LYS A 300 12.94 21.45 3.74
CA LYS A 300 14.00 21.52 2.72
C LYS A 300 14.87 20.27 2.72
N MET A 301 15.33 19.81 3.87
CA MET A 301 16.11 18.57 3.97
C MET A 301 15.30 17.35 3.52
N PHE A 302 14.00 17.34 3.82
CA PHE A 302 13.07 16.30 3.39
C PHE A 302 12.89 16.30 1.87
N LEU A 303 12.77 17.48 1.24
CA LEU A 303 12.75 17.64 -0.21
C LEU A 303 14.04 17.12 -0.86
N GLU A 304 15.20 17.52 -0.34
CA GLU A 304 16.50 17.10 -0.86
C GLU A 304 16.69 15.57 -0.77
N LEU A 305 16.20 14.94 0.30
CA LEU A 305 16.19 13.49 0.43
C LEU A 305 15.22 12.83 -0.56
N ALA A 306 14.01 13.37 -0.72
CA ALA A 306 13.03 12.85 -1.67
C ALA A 306 13.57 12.88 -3.11
N LEU A 307 14.26 13.96 -3.49
CA LEU A 307 14.90 14.11 -4.80
C LEU A 307 16.04 13.09 -5.00
N ARG A 308 16.89 12.88 -3.99
CA ARG A 308 17.94 11.84 -4.04
C ARG A 308 17.36 10.42 -4.19
N CYS A 309 16.23 10.12 -3.55
CA CYS A 309 15.51 8.86 -3.75
C CYS A 309 15.00 8.69 -5.20
N CYS A 310 14.73 9.81 -5.88
CA CYS A 310 14.20 9.86 -7.26
C CYS A 310 15.29 10.01 -8.34
N GLU A 311 16.56 9.78 -8.01
CA GLU A 311 17.64 9.88 -9.00
C GLU A 311 17.48 8.88 -10.15
N LYS A 312 17.98 9.24 -11.33
CA LYS A 312 17.78 8.44 -12.55
C LYS A 312 18.46 7.07 -12.46
N ARG A 313 19.63 7.01 -11.83
CA ARG A 313 20.42 5.77 -11.71
C ARG A 313 20.20 5.16 -10.34
N ASN A 314 20.12 3.83 -10.29
CA ASN A 314 19.94 3.09 -9.05
C ASN A 314 21.09 3.35 -8.07
N GLU A 315 22.33 3.46 -8.56
CA GLU A 315 23.51 3.69 -7.71
C GLU A 315 23.53 5.06 -7.04
N ASP A 316 22.82 6.04 -7.60
CA ASP A 316 22.75 7.40 -7.06
C ASP A 316 21.66 7.52 -5.99
N ARG A 317 20.79 6.51 -5.87
CA ARG A 317 19.73 6.45 -4.85
C ARG A 317 20.29 5.88 -3.54
N PRO A 318 19.97 6.48 -2.38
CA PRO A 318 20.32 5.90 -1.09
C PRO A 318 19.56 4.59 -0.86
N LYS A 319 20.17 3.64 -0.15
CA LYS A 319 19.45 2.45 0.33
C LYS A 319 18.33 2.85 1.29
N MET A 320 17.23 2.12 1.31
CA MET A 320 16.06 2.46 2.13
C MET A 320 16.37 2.60 3.62
N ILE A 321 17.30 1.79 4.16
CA ILE A 321 17.76 1.91 5.55
C ILE A 321 18.45 3.26 5.84
N LEU A 322 19.15 3.84 4.86
CA LEU A 322 19.77 5.15 5.00
C LEU A 322 18.70 6.25 4.93
N VAL A 323 17.73 6.11 4.01
CA VAL A 323 16.57 7.01 3.92
C VAL A 323 15.83 7.07 5.26
N ALA A 324 15.52 5.91 5.86
CA ALA A 324 14.85 5.85 7.16
C ALA A 324 15.67 6.50 8.29
N LYS A 325 17.00 6.34 8.29
CA LYS A 325 17.90 6.99 9.26
C LYS A 325 17.92 8.50 9.08
N GLU A 326 17.99 8.99 7.84
CA GLU A 326 18.01 10.42 7.54
C GLU A 326 16.67 11.09 7.90
N ILE A 327 15.53 10.46 7.61
CA ILE A 327 14.20 10.97 8.06
C ILE A 327 14.15 11.09 9.59
N LYS A 328 14.70 10.10 10.31
CA LYS A 328 14.77 10.16 11.77
C LYS A 328 15.65 11.32 12.27
N LEU A 329 16.73 11.64 11.56
CA LEU A 329 17.57 12.81 11.87
C LEU A 329 16.80 14.10 11.62
N ILE A 330 16.09 14.21 10.49
CA ILE A 330 15.27 15.38 10.14
C ILE A 330 14.19 15.62 11.22
N GLU A 331 13.52 14.56 11.69
CA GLU A 331 12.52 14.66 12.76
C GLU A 331 13.10 15.18 14.09
N GLY A 332 14.34 14.81 14.40
CA GLY A 332 15.03 15.21 15.64
C GLY A 332 15.60 16.63 15.63
N LEU A 333 15.60 17.32 14.49
CA LEU A 333 16.04 18.71 14.43
C LEU A 333 15.00 19.61 15.09
N LEU A 334 15.41 20.34 16.13
CA LEU A 334 14.65 21.49 16.62
C LEU A 334 15.05 22.69 15.75
N ASP A 335 14.07 23.43 15.22
CA ASP A 335 14.36 24.75 14.64
C ASP A 335 14.80 25.66 15.81
N PHE A 336 16.03 26.16 15.72
CA PHE A 336 16.59 27.11 16.69
C PHE A 336 16.28 28.56 16.29
#